data_AF-A0A7S1IBJ0-F1
#
_entry.id   AF-A0A7S1IBJ0-F1
#
_cell.length_a   1.000
_cell.length_b   1.000
_cell.length_c   1.000
_cell.angle_alpha   90.00
_cell.angle_beta   90.00
_cell.angle_gamma   90.00
#
_symmetry.space_group_name_H-M   'P 1'
#
loop_
_entity.id
_entity.type
_entity.pdbx_description
1 polymer ?
#
loop_
_entity_poly.entity_id
_entity_poly.type
_entity_poly.pdbx_seq_one_letter_code
_entity_poly.pdbx_strand_id
1 'polypeptide(L)'
;DGEFGYELVGPIPYTYWLHINCYHVNSAAVGLTKPFYFYSDSHRELKGPREAKAASCCPIAAPRFRILNEAQFHPPPWREFYANYDFLYDKPIFVISNKYNIEWGSKPLNFMDYPTLRVIFAMLTPHFQ
;
A
#
# COMPACT_ATOMS: atom_id res chain seq x y z
N ASP A 1 -4.21 -11.70 6.37
CA ASP A 1 -3.11 -11.82 7.36
C ASP A 1 -1.82 -11.27 6.73
N GLY A 2 -0.75 -11.05 7.49
CA GLY A 2 0.51 -10.53 6.95
C GLY A 2 0.73 -9.01 7.08
N GLU A 3 1.91 -8.55 6.68
CA GLU A 3 2.28 -7.13 6.67
C GLU A 3 1.55 -6.36 5.57
N PHE A 4 1.30 -5.08 5.82
CA PHE A 4 0.59 -4.22 4.87
C PHE A 4 1.35 -4.04 3.54
N GLY A 5 2.68 -3.90 3.59
CA GLY A 5 3.49 -3.78 2.37
C GLY A 5 3.36 -5.00 1.46
N TYR A 6 3.33 -6.21 2.03
CA TYR A 6 3.14 -7.45 1.26
C TYR A 6 1.73 -7.55 0.70
N GLU A 7 0.74 -7.06 1.43
CA GLU A 7 -0.63 -7.00 0.98
C GLU A 7 -0.79 -6.20 -0.31
N LEU A 8 -0.14 -5.03 -0.39
CA LEU A 8 -0.17 -4.13 -1.55
C LEU A 8 0.42 -4.73 -2.82
N VAL A 9 1.40 -5.63 -2.70
CA VAL A 9 2.11 -6.21 -3.85
C VAL A 9 1.65 -7.63 -4.20
N GLY A 10 1.02 -8.35 -3.27
CA GLY A 10 0.66 -9.75 -3.43
C GLY A 10 -0.86 -9.99 -3.43
N PRO A 11 -1.50 -10.16 -2.25
CA PRO A 11 -2.92 -10.41 -2.12
C PRO A 11 -3.82 -9.47 -2.93
N ILE A 12 -3.59 -8.15 -2.85
CA ILE A 12 -4.44 -7.17 -3.53
C ILE A 12 -4.34 -7.34 -5.06
N PRO A 13 -3.16 -7.30 -5.70
CA PRO A 13 -3.08 -7.49 -7.15
C PRO A 13 -3.59 -8.86 -7.63
N TYR A 14 -3.36 -9.91 -6.85
CA TYR A 14 -3.83 -11.25 -7.19
C TYR A 14 -5.36 -11.36 -7.13
N THR A 15 -5.96 -10.85 -6.06
CA THR A 15 -7.42 -10.90 -5.91
C THR A 15 -8.13 -9.95 -6.87
N TYR A 16 -7.51 -8.84 -7.28
CA TYR A 16 -8.02 -8.03 -8.38
C TYR A 16 -7.94 -8.75 -9.72
N TRP A 17 -6.85 -9.48 -10.00
CA TRP A 17 -6.76 -10.34 -11.18
C TRP A 17 -7.89 -11.39 -11.20
N LEU A 18 -8.19 -12.02 -10.06
CA LEU A 18 -9.35 -12.94 -9.96
C LEU A 18 -10.66 -12.24 -10.32
N HIS A 19 -10.89 -11.03 -9.78
CA HIS A 19 -12.08 -10.22 -10.08
C HIS A 19 -12.22 -9.91 -11.58
N ILE A 20 -11.17 -9.42 -12.25
CA ILE A 20 -11.23 -9.10 -13.69
C ILE A 20 -11.34 -10.36 -14.57
N ASN A 21 -11.03 -11.54 -14.04
CA ASN A 21 -11.25 -12.84 -14.69
C ASN A 21 -12.59 -13.48 -14.26
N CYS A 22 -13.54 -12.68 -13.76
CA CYS A 22 -14.91 -13.08 -13.43
C CYS A 22 -15.02 -14.12 -12.29
N TYR A 23 -14.00 -14.22 -11.42
CA TYR A 23 -14.13 -15.00 -10.18
C TYR A 23 -14.76 -14.14 -9.09
N HIS A 24 -15.56 -14.77 -8.23
CA HIS A 24 -16.05 -14.15 -7.00
C HIS A 24 -14.92 -13.97 -5.99
N VAL A 25 -14.86 -12.78 -5.38
CA VAL A 25 -13.79 -12.40 -4.47
C VAL A 25 -14.38 -11.96 -3.14
N ASN A 26 -14.23 -12.84 -2.15
CA ASN A 26 -14.47 -12.52 -0.74
C ASN A 26 -13.12 -12.33 -0.05
N SER A 27 -12.92 -11.21 0.61
CA SER A 27 -11.63 -10.83 1.18
C SER A 27 -11.74 -10.48 2.66
N ALA A 28 -10.66 -10.67 3.40
CA ALA A 28 -10.57 -10.24 4.79
C ALA A 28 -9.14 -9.82 5.13
N ALA A 29 -8.98 -8.64 5.72
CA ALA A 29 -7.69 -8.07 6.04
C ALA A 29 -7.74 -7.27 7.35
N VAL A 30 -6.59 -7.06 7.97
CA VAL A 30 -6.51 -6.40 9.29
C VAL A 30 -6.48 -4.88 9.13
N GLY A 31 -7.38 -4.19 9.84
CA GLY A 31 -7.45 -2.73 9.83
C GLY A 31 -8.02 -2.14 8.54
N LEU A 32 -7.90 -0.82 8.42
CA LEU A 32 -8.52 0.06 7.40
C LEU A 32 -8.09 -0.27 5.96
N THR A 33 -8.63 -1.37 5.43
CA THR A 33 -8.22 -2.00 4.18
C THR A 33 -9.32 -2.02 3.14
N LYS A 34 -10.56 -1.71 3.52
CA LYS A 34 -11.70 -1.64 2.61
C LYS A 34 -11.43 -0.78 1.36
N PRO A 35 -10.75 0.38 1.42
CA PRO A 35 -10.45 1.13 0.21
C PRO A 35 -9.57 0.39 -0.81
N PHE A 36 -8.74 -0.54 -0.35
CA PHE A 36 -7.85 -1.30 -1.24
C PHE A 36 -8.57 -2.48 -1.94
N TYR A 37 -9.70 -2.92 -1.40
CA TYR A 37 -10.51 -4.05 -1.90
C TYR A 37 -11.91 -3.61 -2.40
N PHE A 38 -12.03 -2.43 -3.00
CA PHE A 38 -13.31 -1.88 -3.46
C PHE A 38 -14.08 -2.79 -4.45
N TYR A 39 -13.38 -3.71 -5.11
CA TYR A 39 -13.90 -4.66 -6.09
C TYR A 39 -14.33 -6.00 -5.47
N SER A 40 -14.08 -6.24 -4.18
CA SER A 40 -14.43 -7.48 -3.51
C SER A 40 -15.94 -7.53 -3.26
N ASP A 41 -16.57 -8.66 -3.59
CA ASP A 41 -17.99 -8.92 -3.36
C ASP A 41 -18.39 -8.76 -1.89
N SER A 42 -17.49 -9.18 -0.99
CA SER A 42 -17.62 -8.98 0.45
C SER A 42 -16.24 -8.88 1.11
N HIS A 43 -15.80 -7.66 1.40
CA HIS A 43 -14.60 -7.38 2.19
C HIS A 43 -14.92 -7.25 3.69
N ARG A 44 -14.12 -7.90 4.55
CA ARG A 44 -14.23 -7.78 6.01
C ARG A 44 -12.93 -7.27 6.63
N GLU A 45 -13.04 -6.19 7.40
CA GLU A 45 -11.92 -5.68 8.19
C GLU A 45 -11.85 -6.39 9.54
N LEU A 46 -10.74 -7.07 9.78
CA LEU A 46 -10.44 -7.81 11.00
C LEU A 46 -9.77 -6.88 12.02
N LYS A 47 -10.07 -7.12 13.30
CA LYS A 47 -9.40 -6.47 14.43
C LYS A 47 -8.12 -7.22 14.79
N GLY A 48 -7.12 -6.50 15.29
CA GLY A 48 -5.88 -7.07 15.82
C GLY A 48 -4.63 -6.47 15.19
N PRO A 49 -3.44 -6.92 15.64
CA PRO A 49 -2.18 -6.53 15.02
C PRO A 49 -1.97 -7.25 13.68
N ARG A 50 -1.13 -6.67 12.84
CA ARG A 50 -0.58 -7.35 11.65
C ARG A 50 0.59 -8.22 12.06
N GLU A 51 0.78 -9.33 11.34
CA GLU A 51 1.86 -10.30 11.59
C GLU A 51 2.87 -10.27 10.45
N ALA A 52 4.15 -10.45 10.76
CA ALA A 52 5.23 -10.54 9.76
C ALA A 52 5.26 -11.92 9.09
N LYS A 53 4.16 -12.31 8.43
CA LYS A 53 4.04 -13.58 7.71
C LYS A 53 3.56 -13.40 6.27
N ALA A 54 3.89 -14.36 5.42
CA ALA A 54 3.35 -14.41 4.07
C ALA A 54 1.84 -14.61 4.11
N ALA A 55 1.12 -13.94 3.21
CA ALA A 55 -0.31 -14.11 3.08
C ALA A 55 -0.60 -15.50 2.50
N SER A 56 -1.44 -16.26 3.19
CA SER A 56 -1.78 -17.64 2.82
C SER A 56 -2.62 -17.77 1.56
N CYS A 57 -3.26 -16.69 1.12
CA CYS A 57 -4.26 -16.69 0.03
C CYS A 57 -3.69 -16.51 -1.38
N CYS A 58 -2.41 -16.16 -1.52
CA CYS A 58 -1.80 -15.88 -2.81
C CYS A 58 -0.64 -16.84 -3.09
N PRO A 59 -0.37 -17.20 -4.35
CA PRO A 59 0.70 -18.13 -4.73
C PRO A 59 2.10 -17.49 -4.62
N ILE A 60 2.33 -16.64 -3.61
CA ILE A 60 3.61 -16.05 -3.27
C ILE A 60 4.14 -16.81 -2.04
N ALA A 61 4.95 -17.84 -2.29
CA ALA A 61 5.58 -18.64 -1.24
C ALA A 61 6.52 -17.85 -0.30
N ALA A 62 7.01 -16.68 -0.70
CA ALA A 62 7.81 -15.80 0.13
C ALA A 62 7.79 -14.34 -0.38
N PRO A 63 7.71 -13.32 0.49
CA PRO A 63 7.70 -11.91 0.10
C PRO A 63 9.00 -11.38 -0.55
N ARG A 64 9.99 -12.25 -0.79
CA ARG A 64 11.29 -11.91 -1.40
C ARG A 64 11.34 -12.17 -2.91
N PHE A 65 10.20 -12.36 -3.58
CA PHE A 65 10.20 -12.45 -5.04
C PHE A 65 10.51 -11.08 -5.64
N ARG A 66 11.64 -11.00 -6.33
CA ARG A 66 12.01 -9.82 -7.15
C ARG A 66 11.21 -9.74 -8.45
N ILE A 67 10.46 -10.79 -8.80
CA ILE A 67 9.70 -10.91 -10.04
C ILE A 67 8.34 -11.53 -9.69
N LEU A 68 7.27 -10.78 -9.89
CA LEU A 68 5.89 -11.27 -9.80
C LEU A 68 5.47 -11.81 -11.16
N ASN A 69 4.56 -12.78 -11.17
CA ASN A 69 3.94 -13.23 -12.41
C ASN A 69 2.95 -12.16 -12.91
N GLU A 70 3.40 -11.27 -13.79
CA GLU A 70 2.56 -10.18 -14.31
C GLU A 70 1.29 -10.67 -15.02
N ALA A 71 1.20 -11.94 -15.42
CA ALA A 71 -0.02 -12.52 -15.97
C ALA A 71 -1.14 -12.76 -14.94
N GLN A 72 -0.82 -12.70 -13.64
CA GLN A 72 -1.75 -13.02 -12.53
C GLN A 72 -1.78 -11.97 -11.42
N PHE A 73 -0.94 -10.94 -11.49
CA PHE A 73 -0.83 -9.90 -10.46
C PHE A 73 -1.07 -8.54 -11.10
N HIS A 74 -2.34 -8.11 -11.10
CA HIS A 74 -2.74 -6.82 -11.67
C HIS A 74 -3.15 -5.87 -10.54
N PRO A 75 -2.49 -4.72 -10.34
CA PRO A 75 -2.92 -3.78 -9.31
C PRO A 75 -4.32 -3.22 -9.65
N PRO A 76 -5.19 -3.00 -8.66
CA PRO A 76 -6.45 -2.31 -8.88
C PRO A 76 -6.23 -0.89 -9.43
N PRO A 77 -7.14 -0.38 -10.27
CA PRO A 77 -7.07 0.97 -10.84
C PRO A 77 -7.48 2.03 -9.79
N TRP A 78 -6.69 2.15 -8.72
CA TRP A 78 -7.01 3.06 -7.61
C TRP A 78 -7.08 4.50 -8.05
N ARG A 79 -6.22 4.90 -8.99
CA ARG A 79 -6.19 6.28 -9.50
C ARG A 79 -7.51 6.63 -10.17
N GLU A 80 -8.01 5.74 -11.01
CA GLU A 80 -9.25 5.91 -11.76
C GLU A 80 -10.46 5.83 -10.84
N PHE A 81 -10.45 4.88 -9.90
CA PHE A 81 -11.57 4.66 -8.98
C PHE A 81 -11.73 5.79 -7.94
N TYR A 82 -10.62 6.32 -7.42
CA TYR A 82 -10.62 7.37 -6.39
C TYR A 82 -10.41 8.79 -6.93
N ALA A 83 -10.34 8.97 -8.26
CA ALA A 83 -10.27 10.29 -8.87
C ALA A 83 -11.45 11.16 -8.42
N ASN A 84 -11.17 12.38 -7.96
CA ASN A 84 -12.16 13.35 -7.50
C ASN A 84 -11.67 14.78 -7.75
N TYR A 85 -12.56 15.74 -7.50
CA TYR A 85 -12.27 17.18 -7.63
C TYR A 85 -12.09 17.89 -6.27
N ASP A 86 -12.00 17.14 -5.17
CA ASP A 86 -11.85 17.70 -3.82
C ASP A 86 -10.38 18.05 -3.52
N PHE A 87 -9.44 17.24 -4.04
CA PHE A 87 -8.00 17.41 -3.85
C PHE A 87 -7.31 17.86 -5.14
N LEU A 88 -7.58 19.10 -5.53
CA LEU A 88 -6.95 19.77 -6.67
C LEU A 88 -5.88 20.74 -6.17
N TYR A 89 -4.72 20.73 -6.83
CA TYR A 89 -3.59 21.56 -6.44
C TYR A 89 -3.00 22.27 -7.64
N ASP A 90 -2.64 23.54 -7.47
CA ASP A 90 -2.05 24.36 -8.53
C ASP A 90 -0.62 23.92 -8.89
N LYS A 91 0.04 23.22 -7.97
CA LYS A 91 1.40 22.69 -8.13
C LYS A 91 1.40 21.16 -8.10
N PRO A 92 2.36 20.49 -8.77
CA PRO A 92 2.54 19.06 -8.63
C PRO A 92 2.77 18.67 -7.16
N ILE A 93 2.25 17.52 -6.75
CA ILE A 93 2.39 17.03 -5.37
C ILE A 93 3.78 16.42 -5.17
N PHE A 94 4.43 16.73 -4.05
CA PHE A 94 5.63 16.04 -3.60
C PHE A 94 5.39 15.31 -2.28
N VAL A 95 5.52 13.99 -2.27
CA VAL A 95 5.27 13.17 -1.08
C VAL A 95 6.59 12.81 -0.39
N ILE A 96 6.72 13.19 0.89
CA ILE A 96 7.85 12.79 1.74
C ILE A 96 7.42 11.64 2.64
N SER A 97 7.87 10.43 2.35
CA SER A 97 7.70 9.26 3.23
C SER A 97 8.82 9.20 4.27
N ASN A 98 8.69 9.94 5.38
CA ASN A 98 9.69 9.96 6.44
C ASN A 98 9.33 9.01 7.60
N LYS A 99 10.05 7.89 7.73
CA LYS A 99 9.70 6.81 8.67
C LYS A 99 10.46 6.94 10.00
N TYR A 100 9.97 7.79 10.90
CA TYR A 100 10.48 7.83 12.28
C TYR A 100 9.82 6.74 13.13
N ASN A 101 10.37 5.53 13.12
CA ASN A 101 9.85 4.40 13.90
C ASN A 101 10.99 3.59 14.56
N ILE A 102 10.68 2.96 15.70
CA ILE A 102 11.55 1.96 16.35
C ILE A 102 11.41 0.64 15.59
N GLU A 103 12.45 0.28 14.84
CA GLU A 103 12.54 -1.01 14.18
C GLU A 103 13.43 -1.94 15.02
N TRP A 104 13.02 -3.19 15.22
CA TRP A 104 13.84 -4.23 15.86
C TRP A 104 14.36 -3.85 17.26
N GLY A 105 13.57 -3.07 18.02
CA GLY A 105 13.91 -2.62 19.37
C GLY A 105 15.06 -1.61 19.45
N SER A 106 15.54 -1.12 18.31
CA SER A 106 16.62 -0.13 18.22
C SER A 106 16.07 1.28 18.03
N LYS A 107 16.90 2.28 18.30
CA LYS A 107 16.55 3.69 17.99
C LYS A 107 16.18 3.82 16.49
N PRO A 108 15.32 4.78 16.12
CA PRO A 108 14.99 5.00 14.71
C PRO A 108 16.23 5.20 13.85
N LEU A 109 16.29 4.48 12.72
CA LEU A 109 17.42 4.52 11.78
C LEU A 109 17.02 5.05 10.39
N ASN A 110 15.79 4.80 9.95
CA ASN A 110 15.34 5.03 8.56
C ASN A 110 14.53 6.33 8.42
N PHE A 111 15.09 7.46 8.86
CA PHE A 111 14.42 8.76 8.78
C PHE A 111 15.37 9.88 8.36
N MET A 112 14.81 10.89 7.70
CA MET A 112 15.44 12.19 7.49
C MET A 112 15.28 13.02 8.75
N ASP A 113 16.40 13.53 9.27
CA ASP A 113 16.40 14.36 10.45
C ASP A 113 15.77 15.74 10.21
N TYR A 114 15.52 16.47 11.30
CA TYR A 114 14.84 17.75 11.24
C TYR A 114 15.58 18.79 10.37
N PRO A 115 16.91 19.01 10.51
CA PRO A 115 17.65 19.90 9.63
C PRO A 115 17.51 19.53 8.14
N THR A 116 17.60 18.25 7.80
CA THR A 116 17.45 17.78 6.41
C THR A 116 16.07 18.07 5.86
N LEU A 117 15.01 17.77 6.63
CA LEU A 117 13.64 18.06 6.22
C LEU A 117 13.42 19.56 6.00
N ARG A 118 13.99 20.43 6.85
CA ARG A 118 13.89 21.89 6.67
C ARG A 118 14.49 22.35 5.35
N VAL A 119 15.63 21.79 4.96
CA VAL A 119 16.27 22.11 3.67
C VAL A 119 15.37 21.64 2.52
N ILE A 120 14.85 20.42 2.59
CA ILE A 120 13.94 19.86 1.57
C ILE A 120 12.70 20.75 1.41
N PHE A 121 12.04 21.13 2.51
CA PHE A 121 10.86 21.99 2.46
C PHE A 121 11.18 23.38 1.89
N ALA A 122 12.30 23.99 2.29
CA ALA A 122 12.70 25.30 1.78
C ALA A 122 12.96 25.27 0.26
N MET A 123 13.55 24.18 -0.24
CA MET A 123 13.84 24.00 -1.66
C MET A 123 12.61 23.66 -2.49
N LEU A 124 11.69 22.83 -1.98
CA LEU A 124 10.63 22.23 -2.80
C LEU A 124 9.27 22.93 -2.69
N THR A 125 8.94 23.56 -1.56
CA THR A 125 7.67 24.32 -1.39
C THR A 125 7.41 25.38 -2.48
N PRO A 126 8.43 26.07 -3.04
CA PRO A 126 8.21 26.98 -4.16
C PRO A 126 7.66 26.29 -5.41
N HIS A 127 7.99 25.02 -5.64
CA HIS A 127 7.72 24.29 -6.88
C HIS A 127 6.62 23.23 -6.76
N PHE A 128 6.39 22.71 -5.56
CA PHE A 128 5.48 21.60 -5.30
C PHE A 128 4.44 21.99 -4.26
N GLN A 129 3.31 21.29 -4.30
CA GLN A 129 2.36 21.22 -3.21
C GLN A 129 2.86 20.27 -2.12
#